data_AF-A0A9E2X779-F1
#
_entry.id   AF-A0A9E2X779-F1
#
_cell.length_a   1.000
_cell.length_b   1.000
_cell.length_c   1.000
_cell.angle_alpha   90.00
_cell.angle_beta   90.00
_cell.angle_gamma   90.00
#
_symmetry.space_group_name_H-M   'P 1'
#
loop_
_entity.id
_entity.type
_entity.pdbx_description
1 polymer ?
#
loop_
_entity_poly.entity_id
_entity_poly.type
_entity_poly.pdbx_seq_one_letter_code
_entity_poly.pdbx_strand_id
1 'polypeptide(L)'
;MDRFGRAVTHCWAGNCHGRRGHTRGQPDPDRASLGHVVEKADPNLDMVALRPMNARISAANTARSCHMRWKALGREPNTEDVEAATWAVYQRGLKVSGIEYIEAIAAAHQRGAKWRHSLKIMM
;
A
#
# COMPACT_ATOMS: atom_id res chain seq x y z
N MET A 1 14.31 -23.88 11.99
CA MET A 1 14.16 -23.14 10.72
C MET A 1 12.82 -23.57 10.10
N ASP A 2 12.13 -22.67 9.37
CA ASP A 2 10.92 -22.94 8.55
C ASP A 2 9.51 -22.62 9.07
N ARG A 3 9.31 -21.55 9.85
CA ARG A 3 7.96 -20.91 9.96
C ARG A 3 7.91 -19.38 9.96
N PHE A 4 9.04 -18.68 9.94
CA PHE A 4 9.07 -17.22 10.18
C PHE A 4 8.88 -16.34 8.94
N GLY A 5 9.06 -16.86 7.73
CA GLY A 5 8.92 -16.08 6.47
C GLY A 5 7.49 -15.73 6.03
N ARG A 6 6.45 -16.05 6.81
CA ARG A 6 5.04 -15.83 6.44
C ARG A 6 4.34 -14.69 7.17
N ALA A 7 4.96 -14.08 8.19
CA ALA A 7 4.26 -13.15 9.07
C ALA A 7 4.34 -11.67 8.66
N VAL A 8 5.33 -11.27 7.83
CA VAL A 8 5.53 -9.87 7.44
C VAL A 8 4.95 -9.54 6.05
N THR A 9 4.71 -10.57 5.22
CA THR A 9 4.11 -10.42 3.88
C THR A 9 2.59 -10.24 3.87
N HIS A 10 1.91 -10.45 5.00
CA HIS A 10 0.43 -10.45 5.08
C HIS A 10 -0.23 -9.08 5.31
N CYS A 11 0.54 -8.00 5.49
CA CYS A 11 -0.06 -6.66 5.69
C CYS A 11 -0.07 -5.79 4.40
N TRP A 12 0.50 -6.29 3.30
CA TRP A 12 0.41 -5.66 1.97
C TRP A 12 -0.28 -6.56 0.93
N ALA A 13 -0.36 -7.87 1.17
CA ALA A 13 -1.15 -8.79 0.38
C ALA A 13 -2.56 -8.93 0.99
N GLY A 14 -3.58 -8.45 0.28
CA GLY A 14 -4.96 -8.37 0.74
C GLY A 14 -5.49 -9.65 1.40
N ASN A 15 -5.79 -9.55 2.69
CA ASN A 15 -6.45 -10.60 3.45
C ASN A 15 -7.98 -10.49 3.26
N CYS A 16 -8.45 -10.72 2.03
CA CYS A 16 -9.87 -10.96 1.74
C CYS A 16 -10.18 -12.43 2.04
N HIS A 17 -10.20 -12.82 3.32
CA HIS A 17 -10.67 -14.15 3.71
C HIS A 17 -12.21 -14.16 3.67
N GLY A 18 -12.75 -14.56 2.52
CA GLY A 18 -14.20 -14.70 2.31
C GLY A 18 -14.65 -15.08 0.90
N ARG A 19 -13.76 -15.08 -0.12
CA ARG A 19 -14.13 -15.57 -1.46
C ARG A 19 -13.36 -16.84 -1.80
N ARG A 20 -14.04 -17.98 -1.65
CA ARG A 20 -13.61 -19.25 -2.25
C ARG A 20 -13.59 -19.08 -3.77
N GLY A 21 -12.48 -19.45 -4.40
CA GLY A 21 -12.52 -19.97 -5.78
C GLY A 21 -12.00 -19.09 -6.92
N HIS A 22 -10.99 -18.22 -6.73
CA HIS A 22 -10.26 -17.69 -7.89
C HIS A 22 -8.79 -18.10 -7.84
N THR A 23 -8.41 -19.05 -8.67
CA THR A 23 -7.02 -19.43 -8.91
C THR A 23 -6.36 -18.32 -9.72
N ARG A 24 -5.27 -17.72 -9.19
CA ARG A 24 -4.43 -16.78 -9.95
C ARG A 24 -3.90 -17.52 -11.18
N GLY A 25 -4.54 -17.33 -12.34
CA GLY A 25 -4.15 -18.00 -13.58
C GLY A 25 -5.30 -18.26 -14.56
N GLN A 26 -6.56 -18.19 -14.14
CA GLN A 26 -7.64 -18.11 -15.11
C GLN A 26 -7.75 -16.68 -15.64
N PRO A 27 -7.79 -16.46 -16.98
CA PRO A 27 -8.05 -15.14 -17.51
C PRO A 27 -9.44 -14.72 -17.02
N ASP A 28 -9.50 -13.60 -16.29
CA ASP A 28 -10.78 -12.98 -15.98
C ASP A 28 -11.53 -12.76 -17.30
N PRO A 29 -12.82 -13.14 -17.40
CA PRO A 29 -13.60 -12.86 -18.60
C PRO A 29 -13.50 -11.37 -18.89
N ASP A 30 -13.27 -11.03 -20.16
CA ASP A 30 -13.05 -9.65 -20.54
C ASP A 30 -14.30 -8.82 -20.14
N ARG A 31 -14.11 -7.61 -19.61
CA ARG A 31 -15.24 -6.83 -19.07
C ARG A 31 -16.28 -6.49 -20.14
N ALA A 32 -15.91 -6.43 -21.40
CA ALA A 32 -16.83 -6.17 -22.50
C ALA A 32 -17.75 -7.38 -22.76
N SER A 33 -17.23 -8.60 -22.64
CA SER A 33 -17.95 -9.88 -22.76
C SER A 33 -18.94 -10.09 -21.61
N LEU A 34 -18.72 -9.41 -20.48
CA LEU A 34 -19.66 -9.34 -19.36
C LEU A 34 -20.73 -8.25 -19.54
N GLY A 35 -20.76 -7.56 -20.67
CA GLY A 35 -21.73 -6.50 -20.98
C GLY A 35 -21.40 -5.15 -20.37
N HIS A 36 -20.17 -4.93 -19.86
CA HIS A 36 -19.76 -3.59 -19.42
C HIS A 36 -19.36 -2.72 -20.61
N VAL A 37 -19.74 -1.44 -20.57
CA VAL A 37 -19.17 -0.41 -21.44
C VAL A 37 -17.75 -0.12 -20.96
N VAL A 38 -16.76 -0.48 -21.77
CA VAL A 38 -15.34 -0.29 -21.47
C VAL A 38 -14.81 0.84 -22.35
N GLU A 39 -14.48 1.96 -21.72
CA GLU A 39 -13.77 3.07 -22.36
C GLU A 39 -12.35 3.16 -21.82
N LYS A 40 -11.40 3.50 -22.70
CA LYS A 40 -10.02 3.74 -22.29
C LYS A 40 -9.95 5.07 -21.54
N ALA A 41 -9.81 4.99 -20.21
CA ALA A 41 -9.52 6.15 -19.37
C ALA A 41 -8.03 6.22 -19.07
N ASP A 42 -7.41 7.38 -19.33
CA ASP A 42 -6.04 7.71 -18.91
C ASP A 42 -6.07 9.05 -18.15
N PRO A 43 -6.47 9.04 -16.88
CA PRO A 43 -6.51 10.28 -16.09
C PRO A 43 -5.10 10.84 -15.96
N ASN A 44 -4.92 12.10 -16.39
CA ASN A 44 -3.64 12.80 -16.32
C ASN A 44 -3.21 13.02 -14.87
N LEU A 45 -2.35 12.13 -14.39
CA LEU A 45 -1.89 12.14 -13.01
C LEU A 45 -0.40 12.28 -12.98
N ASP A 46 0.04 13.26 -12.21
CA ASP A 46 1.44 13.41 -11.89
C ASP A 46 1.85 12.34 -10.87
N MET A 47 2.17 11.16 -11.39
CA MET A 47 2.68 10.03 -10.63
C MET A 47 4.06 10.33 -10.04
N VAL A 48 4.82 11.24 -10.64
CA VAL A 48 6.14 11.67 -10.15
C VAL A 48 5.96 12.48 -8.88
N ALA A 49 5.01 13.41 -8.84
CA ALA A 49 4.69 14.18 -7.62
C ALA A 49 4.04 13.32 -6.52
N LEU A 50 3.34 12.24 -6.87
CA LEU A 50 2.71 11.35 -5.89
C LEU A 50 3.70 10.44 -5.16
N ARG A 51 4.75 10.00 -5.85
CA ARG A 51 5.72 9.03 -5.33
C ARG A 51 6.35 9.45 -3.99
N PRO A 52 6.86 10.68 -3.79
CA PRO A 52 7.46 11.08 -2.52
C PRO A 52 6.49 11.04 -1.34
N MET A 53 5.24 11.43 -1.56
CA MET A 53 4.22 11.50 -0.50
C MET A 53 3.79 10.09 -0.09
N ASN A 54 3.52 9.23 -1.07
CA ASN A 54 3.23 7.82 -0.83
C ASN A 54 4.40 7.11 -0.14
N ALA A 55 5.64 7.41 -0.55
CA ALA A 55 6.83 6.84 0.08
C ALA A 55 6.95 7.23 1.57
N ARG A 56 6.60 8.46 1.96
CA ARG A 56 6.58 8.89 3.37
C ARG A 56 5.52 8.13 4.18
N ILE A 57 4.30 8.03 3.64
CA ILE A 57 3.20 7.30 4.29
C ILE A 57 3.58 5.82 4.46
N SER A 58 4.07 5.19 3.39
CA SER A 58 4.51 3.79 3.43
C SER A 58 5.62 3.58 4.45
N ALA A 59 6.65 4.42 4.46
CA ALA A 59 7.75 4.28 5.41
C ALA A 59 7.29 4.42 6.87
N ALA A 60 6.47 5.43 7.18
CA ALA A 60 5.92 5.63 8.52
C ALA A 60 5.04 4.45 8.96
N ASN A 61 4.22 3.91 8.05
CA ASN A 61 3.37 2.75 8.34
C ASN A 61 4.17 1.46 8.54
N THR A 62 5.24 1.27 7.78
CA THR A 62 6.19 0.17 8.00
C THR A 62 6.83 0.29 9.36
N ALA A 63 7.35 1.48 9.72
CA ALA A 63 7.95 1.73 11.03
C ALA A 63 6.98 1.40 12.18
N ARG A 64 5.75 1.92 12.11
CA ARG A 64 4.70 1.62 13.08
C ARG A 64 4.41 0.12 13.18
N SER A 65 4.26 -0.56 12.05
CA SER A 65 3.88 -1.98 12.00
C SER A 65 4.98 -2.87 12.59
N CYS A 66 6.24 -2.63 12.22
CA CYS A 66 7.38 -3.36 12.79
C CYS A 66 7.52 -3.09 14.29
N HIS A 67 7.42 -1.83 14.73
CA HIS A 67 7.52 -1.47 16.14
C HIS A 67 6.41 -2.13 16.99
N MET A 68 5.17 -2.13 16.50
CA MET A 68 4.07 -2.84 17.16
C MET A 68 4.33 -4.34 17.27
N ARG A 69 4.92 -4.95 16.24
CA ARG A 69 5.25 -6.39 16.25
C ARG A 69 6.35 -6.72 17.26
N TRP A 70 7.43 -5.95 17.29
CA TRP A 70 8.52 -6.15 18.25
C TRP A 70 8.06 -5.93 19.70
N LYS A 71 7.28 -4.87 19.94
CA LYS A 71 6.65 -4.61 21.23
C LYS A 71 5.79 -5.77 21.71
N ALA A 72 4.96 -6.35 20.82
CA ALA A 72 4.13 -7.50 21.15
C ALA A 72 4.94 -8.77 21.46
N LEU A 73 6.18 -8.86 20.97
CA LEU A 73 7.10 -9.97 21.23
C LEU A 73 8.05 -9.69 22.41
N GLY A 74 8.01 -8.50 23.02
CA GLY A 74 8.97 -8.09 24.04
C GLY A 74 10.41 -8.01 23.51
N ARG A 75 10.59 -7.72 22.22
CA ARG A 75 11.89 -7.65 21.55
C ARG A 75 12.19 -6.22 21.14
N GLU A 76 13.47 -5.90 21.01
CA GLU A 76 13.94 -4.67 20.37
C GLU A 76 13.98 -4.82 18.85
N PRO A 77 13.96 -3.70 18.08
CA PRO A 77 14.16 -3.73 16.63
C PRO A 77 15.45 -4.45 16.24
N ASN A 78 15.33 -5.44 15.37
CA ASN A 78 16.47 -6.21 14.85
C ASN A 78 16.37 -6.34 13.32
N THR A 79 17.49 -6.08 12.63
CA THR A 79 17.64 -6.21 11.19
C THR A 79 17.48 -7.66 10.68
N GLU A 80 17.66 -8.67 11.53
CA GLU A 80 17.51 -10.08 11.15
C GLU A 80 16.04 -10.54 11.13
N ASP A 81 15.12 -9.77 11.71
CA ASP A 81 13.71 -10.13 11.77
C ASP A 81 12.92 -9.77 10.50
N VAL A 82 13.52 -9.00 9.58
CA VAL A 82 12.86 -8.45 8.38
C VAL A 82 13.80 -8.48 7.17
N GLU A 83 13.25 -8.38 5.95
CA GLU A 83 14.10 -8.27 4.76
C GLU A 83 14.90 -6.96 4.77
N ALA A 84 16.08 -6.95 4.12
CA ALA A 84 16.94 -5.77 4.05
C ALA A 84 16.23 -4.52 3.49
N ALA A 85 15.37 -4.70 2.49
CA ALA A 85 14.56 -3.62 1.94
C ALA A 85 13.57 -3.07 2.98
N THR A 86 12.93 -3.96 3.73
CA THR A 86 12.00 -3.60 4.83
C THR A 86 12.75 -2.87 5.94
N TRP A 87 13.96 -3.28 6.29
CA TRP A 87 14.80 -2.59 7.27
C TRP A 87 15.16 -1.16 6.82
N ALA A 88 15.55 -0.98 5.56
CA ALA A 88 15.84 0.34 5.02
C ALA A 88 14.61 1.27 5.07
N VAL A 89 13.43 0.73 4.75
CA VAL A 89 12.16 1.47 4.82
C VAL A 89 11.76 1.77 6.27
N TYR A 90 11.97 0.83 7.19
CA TYR A 90 11.79 1.02 8.63
C TYR A 90 12.63 2.20 9.14
N GLN A 91 13.94 2.19 8.84
CA GLN A 91 14.87 3.26 9.21
C GLN A 91 14.48 4.62 8.61
N ARG A 92 13.96 4.62 7.39
CA ARG A 92 13.40 5.84 6.78
C ARG A 92 12.15 6.31 7.51
N GLY A 93 11.26 5.39 7.89
CA GLY A 93 10.02 5.69 8.59
C GLY A 93 10.23 6.32 9.95
N LEU A 94 11.28 5.92 10.68
CA LEU A 94 11.67 6.53 11.95
C LEU A 94 12.06 8.02 11.83
N LYS A 95 12.44 8.47 10.64
CA LYS A 95 12.85 9.85 10.37
C LYS A 95 11.70 10.74 9.89
N VAL A 96 10.52 10.16 9.60
CA VAL A 96 9.35 10.93 9.17
C VAL A 96 8.72 11.61 10.38
N SER A 97 8.70 12.93 10.38
CA SER A 97 8.02 13.70 11.43
C SER A 97 6.50 13.58 11.35
N GLY A 98 5.81 13.88 12.45
CA GLY A 98 4.35 13.91 12.47
C GLY A 98 3.77 14.93 11.48
N ILE A 99 4.43 16.08 11.31
CA ILE A 99 4.03 17.13 10.35
C ILE A 99 4.12 16.58 8.92
N GLU A 100 5.26 16.01 8.53
CA GLU A 100 5.46 15.45 7.19
C GLU A 100 4.47 14.31 6.89
N TYR A 101 4.11 13.51 7.90
CA TYR A 101 3.11 12.46 7.74
C TYR A 101 1.72 13.04 7.49
N ILE A 102 1.29 14.03 8.28
CA ILE A 102 -0.03 14.69 8.12
C ILE A 102 -0.12 15.39 6.76
N GLU A 103 0.92 16.09 6.33
CA GLU A 103 0.98 16.75 5.02
C GLU A 103 0.90 15.73 3.87
N ALA A 104 1.60 14.60 3.99
CA ALA A 104 1.54 13.54 3.00
C ALA A 104 0.12 12.96 2.87
N ILE A 105 -0.56 12.72 4.00
CA ILE A 105 -1.95 12.23 4.02
C ILE A 105 -2.92 13.25 3.42
N ALA A 106 -2.80 14.53 3.79
CA ALA A 106 -3.65 15.59 3.26
C ALA A 106 -3.54 15.68 1.73
N ALA A 107 -2.33 15.62 1.19
CA ALA A 107 -2.11 15.66 -0.25
C ALA A 107 -2.61 14.41 -0.98
N ALA A 108 -2.50 13.22 -0.36
CA ALA A 108 -3.08 11.99 -0.90
C ALA A 108 -4.61 12.11 -1.01
N HIS A 109 -5.27 12.62 0.03
CA HIS A 109 -6.73 12.83 0.04
C HIS A 109 -7.19 13.89 -0.96
N GLN A 110 -6.53 15.05 -1.00
CA GLN A 110 -6.87 16.12 -1.96
C GLN A 110 -6.80 15.62 -3.40
N ARG A 111 -5.81 14.80 -3.73
CA ARG A 111 -5.65 14.24 -5.08
C ARG A 111 -6.64 13.12 -5.35
N GLY A 112 -6.99 12.29 -4.36
CA GLY A 112 -8.09 11.32 -4.46
C GLY A 112 -9.46 11.97 -4.65
N ALA A 113 -9.68 13.15 -4.08
CA ALA A 113 -10.88 13.95 -4.33
C ALA A 113 -10.93 14.48 -5.77
N LYS A 114 -9.79 14.96 -6.31
CA LYS A 114 -9.66 15.36 -7.72
C LYS A 114 -9.94 14.21 -8.70
N TRP A 115 -9.44 13.02 -8.39
CA TRP A 115 -9.76 11.78 -9.11
C TRP A 115 -11.26 11.54 -9.21
N ARG A 116 -11.95 11.59 -8.06
CA ARG A 116 -13.40 11.35 -7.97
C ARG A 116 -14.21 12.39 -8.74
N HIS A 117 -13.77 13.64 -8.76
CA HIS A 117 -14.42 14.70 -9.52
C HIS A 117 -14.23 14.50 -11.03
N SER A 118 -13.03 14.11 -11.47
CA SER A 118 -12.73 13.86 -12.89
C SER A 118 -13.55 12.70 -13.47
N LEU A 119 -13.78 11.65 -12.67
CA LEU A 119 -14.63 10.50 -13.06
C LEU A 119 -16.12 10.86 -13.20
N LYS A 120 -16.60 11.93 -12.56
CA LYS A 120 -18.00 12.39 -12.69
C LYS A 120 -18.24 13.26 -13.92
N ILE A 121 -17.20 13.81 -14.54
CA ILE A 121 -17.31 14.67 -15.73
C ILE A 121 -17.27 13.84 -17.02
N MET A 122 -16.85 12.58 -16.96
CA MET A 122 -16.76 11.65 -18.10
C MET A 122 -17.94 10.66 -18.22
N MET A 123 -18.94 10.74 -17.34
CA MET A 123 -20.20 9.95 -17.41
C MET A 123 -21.35 10.86 -17.79
#